data_AF-A0AAJ1MQE3-F1
#
_entry.id   AF-A0AAJ1MQE3-F1
#
_cell.length_a   1.000
_cell.length_b   1.000
_cell.length_c   1.000
_cell.angle_alpha   90.00
_cell.angle_beta   90.00
_cell.angle_gamma   90.00
#
_symmetry.space_group_name_H-M   'P 1'
#
loop_
_entity.id
_entity.type
_entity.pdbx_description
1 polymer ?
#
loop_
_entity_poly.entity_id
_entity_poly.type
_entity_poly.pdbx_seq_one_letter_code
_entity_poly.pdbx_strand_id
1 'polypeptide(L)'
;MKYISVKEASKKWGITERRVRILCSENRIDGVTKSSWAWNIPSNAPKPSDGRIIRHIKNVDLRVNSINFKNLIEKHEKFNKIVSGQKKYLNYFDDSINRFLIMAFSQENLDESDIIRVLNKEYVPSLSYSSQLMILNAKSIIVNCFKQTGYGPIVPTQSKTDPFLSNNRLREINDCLYKGIDDYYVSKYRDKPSNNATPLEDKEVDVAMKIETLIFQYESEWESLNSLVKATFMFSQLLKIQPFLKHNFLFASIIFSIILLEGHYPLAIIPIDLIQELKANLTLTLKRGNYSNLVNMFEVSLISELDSLIALIEK
;
A
#
# COMPACT_ATOMS: atom_id res chain seq x y z
N MET A 1 -1.15 25.05 1.21
CA MET A 1 -2.47 24.37 1.18
C MET A 1 -3.54 25.35 1.66
N LYS A 2 -4.71 25.40 1.01
CA LYS A 2 -5.84 26.23 1.45
C LYS A 2 -6.78 25.37 2.32
N TYR A 3 -7.14 25.87 3.50
CA TYR A 3 -8.10 25.22 4.38
C TYR A 3 -9.46 25.93 4.31
N ILE A 4 -10.51 25.17 4.53
CA ILE A 4 -11.89 25.63 4.64
C ILE A 4 -12.44 25.27 6.02
N SER A 5 -13.37 26.09 6.51
CA SER A 5 -14.04 25.85 7.79
C SER A 5 -15.10 24.75 7.68
N VAL A 6 -15.53 24.22 8.83
CA VAL A 6 -16.68 23.28 8.94
C VAL A 6 -17.92 23.82 8.21
N LYS A 7 -18.19 25.13 8.32
CA LYS A 7 -19.34 25.79 7.71
C LYS A 7 -19.25 25.82 6.18
N GLU A 8 -18.06 26.08 5.65
CA GLU A 8 -17.81 26.05 4.21
C GLU A 8 -17.86 24.62 3.66
N ALA A 9 -17.29 23.65 4.38
CA ALA A 9 -17.36 22.23 4.01
C ALA A 9 -18.83 21.72 4.04
N SER A 10 -19.61 22.13 5.04
CA SER A 10 -21.05 21.84 5.15
C SER A 10 -21.81 22.30 3.91
N LYS A 11 -21.56 23.53 3.44
CA LYS A 11 -22.13 24.05 2.20
C LYS A 11 -21.63 23.27 0.97
N LYS A 12 -20.32 23.01 0.88
CA LYS A 12 -19.70 22.30 -0.26
C LYS A 12 -20.27 20.89 -0.43
N TRP A 13 -20.53 20.19 0.66
CA TRP A 13 -20.95 18.78 0.64
C TRP A 13 -22.46 18.56 0.81
N GLY A 14 -23.22 19.63 1.04
CA GLY A 14 -24.67 19.58 1.27
C GLY A 14 -25.06 18.78 2.50
N ILE A 15 -24.28 18.87 3.59
CA ILE A 15 -24.54 18.17 4.87
C ILE A 15 -24.48 19.14 6.05
N THR A 16 -25.04 18.76 7.20
CA THR A 16 -25.04 19.64 8.38
C THR A 16 -23.64 19.83 8.98
N GLU A 17 -23.36 21.00 9.57
CA GLU A 17 -22.09 21.27 10.27
C GLU A 17 -21.79 20.22 11.35
N ARG A 18 -22.82 19.75 12.07
CA ARG A 18 -22.68 18.67 13.06
C ARG A 18 -22.12 17.41 12.40
N ARG A 19 -22.62 17.03 11.22
CA ARG A 19 -22.13 15.85 10.50
C ARG A 19 -20.69 16.05 10.03
N VAL A 20 -20.33 17.23 9.53
CA VAL A 20 -18.94 17.56 9.17
C VAL A 20 -18.00 17.40 10.37
N ARG A 21 -18.37 17.92 11.56
CA ARG A 21 -17.55 17.77 12.78
C ARG A 21 -17.36 16.31 13.18
N ILE A 22 -18.40 15.50 13.05
CA ILE A 22 -18.32 14.05 13.30
C ILE A 22 -17.33 13.39 12.34
N LEU A 23 -17.41 13.70 11.04
CA LEU A 23 -16.47 13.17 10.04
C LEU A 23 -15.02 13.58 10.34
N CYS A 24 -14.80 14.82 10.79
CA CYS A 24 -13.49 15.28 11.23
C CYS A 24 -12.99 14.52 12.47
N SER A 25 -13.85 14.30 13.47
CA SER A 25 -13.47 13.58 14.69
C SER A 25 -13.24 12.09 14.48
N GLU A 26 -13.91 11.49 13.49
CA GLU A 26 -13.73 10.10 13.09
C GLU A 26 -12.52 9.92 12.14
N ASN A 27 -11.69 10.95 11.92
CA ASN A 27 -10.56 10.96 10.98
C ASN A 27 -10.92 10.53 9.54
N ARG A 28 -12.20 10.66 9.14
CA ARG A 28 -12.68 10.25 7.81
C ARG A 28 -12.39 11.26 6.69
N ILE A 29 -11.74 12.37 7.04
CA ILE A 29 -11.38 13.43 6.10
C ILE A 29 -9.87 13.62 6.24
N ASP A 30 -9.15 13.21 5.19
CA ASP A 30 -7.70 13.25 5.13
C ASP A 30 -7.16 14.68 5.25
N GLY A 31 -6.09 14.84 6.04
CA GLY A 31 -5.38 16.12 6.21
C GLY A 31 -6.14 17.15 7.06
N VAL A 32 -7.19 16.72 7.77
CA VAL A 32 -7.88 17.57 8.74
C VAL A 32 -7.02 17.79 9.97
N THR A 33 -6.85 19.05 10.34
CA THR A 33 -6.18 19.42 11.59
C THR A 33 -7.12 20.16 12.51
N LYS A 34 -7.02 19.92 13.82
CA LYS A 34 -7.79 20.64 14.83
C LYS A 34 -6.94 21.78 15.39
N SER A 35 -7.29 23.01 15.04
CA SER A 35 -6.66 24.21 15.60
C SER A 35 -7.49 24.72 16.78
N SER A 36 -7.12 24.31 17.99
CA SER A 36 -7.83 24.63 19.24
C SER A 36 -9.31 24.22 19.19
N TRP A 37 -10.22 25.13 18.84
CA TRP A 37 -11.67 24.93 18.80
C TRP A 37 -12.24 24.72 17.38
N ALA A 38 -11.43 24.97 16.34
CA ALA A 38 -11.86 24.90 14.94
C ALA A 38 -11.21 23.73 14.21
N TRP A 39 -11.95 23.17 13.25
CA TRP A 39 -11.42 22.18 12.31
C TRP A 39 -10.98 22.88 11.02
N ASN A 40 -9.74 22.63 10.61
CA ASN A 40 -9.17 23.07 9.35
C ASN A 40 -9.27 21.91 8.36
N ILE A 41 -10.18 22.02 7.40
CA ILE A 41 -10.43 20.98 6.39
C ILE A 41 -9.74 21.38 5.08
N PRO A 42 -8.92 20.53 4.43
CA PRO A 42 -8.32 20.90 3.15
C PRO A 42 -9.38 21.24 2.10
N SER A 43 -9.20 22.33 1.35
CA SER A 43 -10.18 22.76 0.33
C SER A 43 -10.43 21.71 -0.75
N ASN A 44 -9.42 20.88 -1.02
CA ASN A 44 -9.43 19.85 -2.05
C ASN A 44 -9.98 18.50 -1.53
N ALA A 45 -10.31 18.39 -0.24
CA ALA A 45 -10.86 17.16 0.31
C ALA A 45 -12.22 16.83 -0.36
N PRO A 46 -12.37 15.61 -0.93
CA PRO A 46 -13.66 15.13 -1.40
C PRO A 46 -14.59 14.84 -0.22
N LYS A 47 -15.89 14.79 -0.48
CA LYS A 47 -16.86 14.34 0.51
C LYS A 47 -16.65 12.84 0.76
N PRO A 48 -16.47 12.37 2.01
CA PRO A 48 -16.44 10.94 2.28
C PRO A 48 -17.83 10.33 2.05
N SER A 49 -17.88 9.09 1.59
CA SER A 49 -19.09 8.31 1.37
C SER A 49 -19.87 8.12 2.68
N ASP A 50 -21.15 7.79 2.61
CA ASP A 50 -21.90 7.58 3.85
C ASP A 50 -21.50 6.24 4.49
N GLY A 51 -21.03 6.29 5.74
CA GLY A 51 -20.63 5.12 6.52
C GLY A 51 -21.77 4.12 6.79
N ARG A 52 -23.04 4.53 6.57
CA ARG A 52 -24.17 3.59 6.56
C ARG A 52 -24.12 2.66 5.36
N ILE A 53 -23.77 3.19 4.19
CA ILE A 53 -23.72 2.41 2.95
C ILE A 53 -22.45 1.54 2.92
N ILE A 54 -21.31 2.08 3.36
CA ILE A 54 -20.03 1.34 3.50
C ILE A 54 -20.21 0.07 4.36
N ARG A 55 -21.00 0.15 5.44
CA ARG A 55 -21.26 -0.99 6.33
C ARG A 55 -21.95 -2.17 5.62
N HIS A 56 -22.66 -1.94 4.52
CA HIS A 56 -23.33 -2.98 3.76
C HIS A 56 -22.44 -3.54 2.63
N ILE A 57 -21.42 -2.80 2.17
CA ILE A 57 -20.51 -3.20 1.08
C ILE A 57 -19.18 -3.70 1.67
N LYS A 58 -19.23 -4.64 2.62
CA LYS A 58 -18.02 -5.19 3.24
C LYS A 58 -17.44 -6.35 2.45
N ASN A 59 -16.13 -6.50 2.49
CA ASN A 59 -15.47 -7.73 2.05
C ASN A 59 -15.58 -8.79 3.16
N VAL A 60 -16.74 -9.45 3.26
CA VAL A 60 -17.04 -10.43 4.32
C VAL A 60 -16.35 -11.79 4.07
N ASP A 61 -15.96 -12.05 2.84
CA ASP A 61 -15.35 -13.32 2.44
C ASP A 61 -13.85 -13.42 2.74
N LEU A 62 -13.25 -12.40 3.39
CA LEU A 62 -11.83 -12.41 3.74
C LEU A 62 -11.58 -13.37 4.91
N ARG A 63 -11.11 -14.58 4.58
CA ARG A 63 -10.83 -15.60 5.58
C ARG A 63 -9.39 -16.06 5.49
N VAL A 64 -8.75 -16.07 6.66
CA VAL A 64 -7.52 -16.79 6.91
C VAL A 64 -7.92 -17.96 7.80
N ASN A 65 -7.67 -19.19 7.38
CA ASN A 65 -7.80 -20.35 8.28
C ASN A 65 -6.83 -20.17 9.47
N SER A 66 -6.84 -21.07 10.45
CA SER A 66 -5.88 -21.01 11.56
C SER A 66 -4.43 -21.12 11.04
N ILE A 67 -3.76 -19.97 10.87
CA ILE A 67 -2.32 -19.89 10.57
C ILE A 67 -1.59 -19.62 11.87
N ASN A 68 -0.50 -20.34 12.08
CA ASN A 68 0.33 -20.19 13.26
C ASN A 68 1.56 -19.34 12.94
N PHE A 69 1.50 -18.06 13.29
CA PHE A 69 2.60 -17.11 13.07
C PHE A 69 3.71 -17.17 14.14
N LYS A 70 3.74 -18.18 15.03
CA LYS A 70 4.69 -18.22 16.16
C LYS A 70 6.14 -18.03 15.68
N ASN A 71 6.55 -18.78 14.66
CA ASN A 71 7.92 -18.70 14.12
C ASN A 71 8.22 -17.32 13.51
N LEU A 72 7.27 -16.77 12.73
CA LEU A 72 7.41 -15.44 12.13
C LEU A 72 7.55 -14.36 13.22
N ILE A 73 6.72 -14.41 14.27
CA ILE A 73 6.74 -13.45 15.37
C ILE A 73 8.06 -13.54 16.15
N GLU A 74 8.53 -14.75 16.47
CA GLU A 74 9.81 -14.96 17.17
C GLU A 74 11.00 -14.37 16.39
N LYS A 75 11.06 -14.60 15.07
CA LYS A 75 12.12 -14.04 14.21
C LYS A 75 12.02 -12.52 14.09
N HIS A 76 10.81 -12.00 13.92
CA HIS A 76 10.55 -10.56 13.85
C HIS A 76 10.99 -9.85 15.14
N GLU A 77 10.64 -10.38 16.32
CA GLU A 77 11.10 -9.84 17.60
C GLU A 77 12.62 -9.89 17.75
N LYS A 78 13.25 -11.00 17.34
CA LYS A 78 14.72 -11.13 17.35
C LYS A 78 15.37 -10.07 16.46
N PHE A 79 14.89 -9.91 15.23
CA PHE A 79 15.39 -8.92 14.28
C PHE A 79 15.28 -7.49 14.84
N ASN A 80 14.11 -7.12 15.37
CA ASN A 80 13.87 -5.76 15.88
C ASN A 80 14.77 -5.39 17.07
N LYS A 81 15.06 -6.37 17.94
CA LYS A 81 16.02 -6.17 19.04
C LYS A 81 17.42 -5.85 18.51
N ILE A 82 17.89 -6.58 17.50
CA ILE A 82 19.22 -6.41 16.92
C ILE A 82 19.36 -5.06 16.18
N VAL A 83 18.34 -4.69 15.41
CA VAL A 83 18.36 -3.51 14.52
C VAL A 83 18.41 -2.20 15.29
N SER A 84 17.77 -2.14 16.47
CA SER A 84 17.70 -0.94 17.31
C SER A 84 19.06 -0.31 17.70
N GLY A 85 20.18 -1.03 17.51
CA GLY A 85 21.53 -0.57 17.86
C GLY A 85 22.55 -0.52 16.73
N GLN A 86 22.26 -0.96 15.49
CA GLN A 86 23.30 -1.19 14.47
C GLN A 86 22.91 -0.70 13.08
N LYS A 87 23.72 0.12 12.41
CA LYS A 87 23.44 0.61 11.04
C LYS A 87 23.86 -0.32 9.90
N LYS A 88 24.48 -1.48 10.21
CA LYS A 88 25.03 -2.42 9.21
C LYS A 88 23.97 -2.94 8.21
N TYR A 89 22.69 -2.99 8.60
CA TYR A 89 21.62 -3.52 7.76
C TYR A 89 21.22 -2.62 6.59
N LEU A 90 21.57 -1.32 6.61
CA LEU A 90 21.07 -0.35 5.63
C LEU A 90 21.42 -0.71 4.17
N ASN A 91 22.61 -1.25 3.93
CA ASN A 91 23.02 -1.67 2.59
C ASN A 91 22.23 -2.90 2.12
N TYR A 92 21.91 -3.81 3.03
CA TYR A 92 21.10 -4.99 2.72
C TYR A 92 19.66 -4.62 2.39
N PHE A 93 19.10 -3.59 3.04
CA PHE A 93 17.78 -3.10 2.67
C PHE A 93 17.75 -2.51 1.25
N ASP A 94 18.81 -1.87 0.76
CA ASP A 94 18.83 -1.43 -0.65
C ASP A 94 18.77 -2.63 -1.61
N ASP A 95 19.50 -3.72 -1.30
CA ASP A 95 19.42 -4.98 -2.05
C ASP A 95 18.03 -5.61 -1.98
N SER A 96 17.44 -5.73 -0.77
CA SER A 96 16.08 -6.24 -0.59
C SER A 96 15.05 -5.41 -1.36
N ILE A 97 15.20 -4.09 -1.40
CA ILE A 97 14.35 -3.20 -2.20
C ILE A 97 14.51 -3.49 -3.69
N ASN A 98 15.75 -3.65 -4.18
CA ASN A 98 15.99 -3.96 -5.59
C ASN A 98 15.36 -5.31 -5.97
N ARG A 99 15.58 -6.37 -5.18
CA ARG A 99 14.96 -7.70 -5.38
C ARG A 99 13.44 -7.63 -5.35
N PHE A 100 12.87 -6.88 -4.40
CA PHE A 100 11.43 -6.66 -4.32
C PHE A 100 10.87 -5.94 -5.55
N LEU A 101 11.56 -4.91 -6.05
CA LEU A 101 11.12 -4.18 -7.22
C LEU A 101 11.14 -5.04 -8.49
N ILE A 102 12.15 -5.90 -8.66
CA ILE A 102 12.16 -6.87 -9.77
C ILE A 102 10.89 -7.73 -9.75
N MET A 103 10.51 -8.25 -8.57
CA MET A 103 9.25 -8.97 -8.40
C MET A 103 8.03 -8.09 -8.72
N ALA A 104 7.99 -6.85 -8.22
CA ALA A 104 6.86 -5.93 -8.41
C ALA A 104 6.67 -5.51 -9.88
N PHE A 105 7.75 -5.44 -10.67
CA PHE A 105 7.73 -5.13 -12.09
C PHE A 105 7.51 -6.36 -12.99
N SER A 106 7.39 -7.57 -12.44
CA SER A 106 7.23 -8.81 -13.22
C SER A 106 5.99 -8.90 -14.13
N GLN A 107 4.99 -8.03 -13.92
CA GLN A 107 3.81 -7.93 -14.79
C GLN A 107 3.96 -6.85 -15.85
N GLU A 108 4.95 -5.97 -15.69
CA GLU A 108 5.31 -5.02 -16.71
C GLU A 108 6.15 -5.77 -17.74
N ASN A 109 5.88 -5.58 -19.04
CA ASN A 109 6.63 -6.23 -20.13
C ASN A 109 8.03 -5.62 -20.25
N LEU A 110 8.85 -5.78 -19.22
CA LEU A 110 10.19 -5.22 -19.06
C LEU A 110 11.16 -6.35 -18.76
N ASP A 111 12.35 -6.29 -19.34
CA ASP A 111 13.40 -7.26 -19.07
C ASP A 111 14.01 -7.04 -17.68
N GLU A 112 14.19 -8.12 -16.93
CA GLU A 112 14.79 -8.10 -15.60
C GLU A 112 16.18 -7.42 -15.59
N SER A 113 17.00 -7.77 -16.58
CA SER A 113 18.35 -7.20 -16.71
C SER A 113 18.32 -5.68 -16.89
N ASP A 114 17.34 -5.16 -17.62
CA ASP A 114 17.16 -3.73 -17.84
C ASP A 114 16.65 -3.04 -16.56
N ILE A 115 15.75 -3.68 -15.80
CA ILE A 115 15.32 -3.18 -14.49
C ILE A 115 16.52 -3.06 -13.54
N ILE A 116 17.36 -4.10 -13.45
CA ILE A 116 18.55 -4.11 -12.60
C ILE A 116 19.49 -2.95 -12.97
N ARG A 117 19.75 -2.74 -14.26
CA ARG A 117 20.60 -1.65 -14.74
C ARG A 117 20.05 -0.28 -14.36
N VAL A 118 18.74 -0.05 -14.51
CA VAL A 118 18.09 1.19 -14.06
C VAL A 118 18.24 1.38 -12.55
N LEU A 119 18.02 0.33 -11.75
CA LEU A 119 18.17 0.38 -10.29
C LEU A 119 19.62 0.67 -9.86
N ASN A 120 20.59 0.25 -10.67
CA ASN A 120 22.01 0.58 -10.54
C ASN A 120 22.38 1.96 -11.09
N LYS A 121 21.39 2.78 -11.49
CA LYS A 121 21.53 4.15 -11.99
C LYS A 121 22.19 4.23 -13.38
N GLU A 122 22.13 3.15 -14.15
CA GLU A 122 22.54 3.15 -15.55
C GLU A 122 21.39 3.62 -16.45
N TYR A 123 21.73 4.31 -17.53
CA TYR A 123 20.79 4.60 -18.60
C TYR A 123 20.62 3.38 -19.51
N VAL A 124 19.37 3.03 -19.81
CA VAL A 124 19.02 1.84 -20.60
C VAL A 124 18.31 2.25 -21.89
N PRO A 125 18.99 2.28 -23.05
CA PRO A 125 18.41 2.77 -24.31
C PRO A 125 17.23 1.92 -24.84
N SER A 126 17.14 0.64 -24.46
CA SER A 126 16.05 -0.27 -24.83
C SER A 126 14.72 0.08 -24.13
N LEU A 127 14.78 0.75 -22.97
CA LEU A 127 13.61 1.10 -22.18
C LEU A 127 13.15 2.53 -22.46
N SER A 128 11.83 2.71 -22.50
CA SER A 128 11.24 4.05 -22.55
C SER A 128 11.67 4.89 -21.35
N TYR A 129 11.84 6.20 -21.55
CA TYR A 129 12.16 7.13 -20.47
C TYR A 129 11.15 7.05 -19.31
N SER A 130 9.86 6.93 -19.64
CA SER A 130 8.78 6.77 -18.66
C SER A 130 8.95 5.49 -17.82
N SER A 131 9.31 4.37 -18.43
CA SER A 131 9.58 3.11 -17.71
C SER A 131 10.76 3.24 -16.75
N GLN A 132 11.86 3.86 -17.22
CA GLN A 132 13.05 4.08 -16.40
C GLN A 132 12.73 4.99 -15.19
N LEU A 133 12.00 6.10 -15.42
CA LEU A 133 11.55 6.98 -14.33
C LEU A 133 10.63 6.26 -13.35
N MET A 134 9.69 5.45 -13.83
CA MET A 134 8.75 4.74 -12.98
C MET A 134 9.47 3.76 -12.03
N ILE A 135 10.49 3.05 -12.51
CA ILE A 135 11.34 2.18 -11.69
C ILE A 135 12.02 2.98 -10.57
N LEU A 136 12.62 4.13 -10.92
CA LEU A 136 13.29 4.99 -9.94
C LEU A 136 12.32 5.63 -8.95
N ASN A 137 11.13 6.02 -9.40
CA ASN A 137 10.06 6.56 -8.56
C ASN A 137 9.57 5.50 -7.57
N ALA A 138 9.34 4.26 -8.02
CA ALA A 138 8.97 3.14 -7.15
C ALA A 138 10.02 2.90 -6.07
N LYS A 139 11.32 2.86 -6.44
CA LYS A 139 12.42 2.77 -5.47
C LYS A 139 12.39 3.94 -4.47
N SER A 140 12.22 5.17 -4.96
CA SER A 140 12.16 6.34 -4.09
C SER A 140 11.01 6.29 -3.09
N ILE A 141 9.83 5.77 -3.48
CA ILE A 141 8.68 5.63 -2.59
C ILE A 141 9.00 4.68 -1.43
N ILE A 142 9.51 3.48 -1.74
CA ILE A 142 9.82 2.46 -0.73
C ILE A 142 10.95 2.95 0.20
N VAL A 143 12.02 3.54 -0.36
CA VAL A 143 13.13 4.12 0.42
C VAL A 143 12.64 5.22 1.35
N ASN A 144 11.72 6.07 0.91
CA ASN A 144 11.16 7.14 1.75
C ASN A 144 10.26 6.57 2.85
N CYS A 145 9.45 5.55 2.56
CA CYS A 145 8.64 4.86 3.57
C CYS A 145 9.53 4.20 4.64
N PHE A 146 10.55 3.48 4.23
CA PHE A 146 11.54 2.87 5.13
C PHE A 146 12.20 3.88 6.08
N LYS A 147 12.49 5.09 5.59
CA LYS A 147 13.01 6.18 6.43
C LYS A 147 12.02 6.66 7.48
N GLN A 148 10.72 6.57 7.21
CA GLN A 148 9.66 7.03 8.11
C GLN A 148 9.31 6.00 9.19
N THR A 149 9.56 4.70 8.95
CA THR A 149 9.17 3.61 9.87
C THR A 149 10.18 3.37 11.00
N GLY A 150 11.23 4.19 11.11
CA GLY A 150 12.23 4.11 12.18
C GLY A 150 13.37 3.10 11.93
N TYR A 151 13.32 2.32 10.85
CA TYR A 151 14.46 1.55 10.34
C TYR A 151 15.43 2.38 9.49
N GLY A 152 15.06 3.63 9.16
CA GLY A 152 15.98 4.55 8.51
C GLY A 152 16.95 5.22 9.46
N PRO A 153 17.96 5.94 8.92
CA PRO A 153 18.86 6.78 9.71
C PRO A 153 18.17 8.00 10.37
N ILE A 154 16.87 8.21 10.11
CA ILE A 154 16.09 9.36 10.55
C ILE A 154 15.00 8.87 11.51
N VAL A 155 14.91 9.50 12.68
CA VAL A 155 13.85 9.24 13.66
C VAL A 155 12.51 9.74 13.08
N PRO A 156 11.41 8.99 13.21
CA PRO A 156 10.11 9.38 12.64
C PRO A 156 9.70 10.78 13.12
N THR A 157 9.45 11.69 12.17
CA THR A 157 8.94 13.05 12.44
C THR A 157 7.41 13.11 12.39
N GLN A 158 6.73 11.97 12.30
CA GLN A 158 5.27 11.94 12.20
C GLN A 158 4.63 12.26 13.56
N SER A 159 3.72 13.22 13.58
CA SER A 159 2.81 13.36 14.72
C SER A 159 1.95 12.10 14.79
N LYS A 160 1.72 11.58 16.00
CA LYS A 160 0.93 10.36 16.29
C LYS A 160 -0.53 10.37 15.78
N THR A 161 -0.94 11.36 14.99
CA THR A 161 -2.33 11.68 14.68
C THR A 161 -2.77 11.37 13.26
N ASP A 162 -1.84 11.20 12.31
CA ASP A 162 -2.19 10.96 10.91
C ASP A 162 -2.24 9.45 10.63
N PRO A 163 -3.30 8.94 9.97
CA PRO A 163 -3.36 7.53 9.58
C PRO A 163 -2.25 7.22 8.57
N PHE A 164 -1.55 6.11 8.77
CA PHE A 164 -0.41 5.73 7.93
C PHE A 164 -0.84 5.44 6.47
N LEU A 165 -2.05 4.92 6.28
CA LEU A 165 -2.67 4.71 4.98
C LEU A 165 -4.05 5.36 4.94
N SER A 166 -4.27 6.21 3.93
CA SER A 166 -5.53 6.89 3.69
C SER A 166 -5.86 6.96 2.19
N ASN A 167 -7.08 7.37 1.84
CA ASN A 167 -7.51 7.45 0.45
C ASN A 167 -6.66 8.46 -0.35
N ASN A 168 -6.34 9.61 0.25
CA ASN A 168 -5.43 10.58 -0.34
C ASN A 168 -4.00 10.04 -0.41
N ARG A 169 -3.54 9.31 0.62
CA ARG A 169 -2.20 8.72 0.59
C ARG A 169 -2.04 7.72 -0.56
N LEU A 170 -3.07 6.91 -0.85
CA LEU A 170 -3.10 6.02 -2.02
C LEU A 170 -2.93 6.80 -3.34
N ARG A 171 -3.64 7.92 -3.49
CA ARG A 171 -3.51 8.78 -4.68
C ARG A 171 -2.14 9.45 -4.76
N GLU A 172 -1.63 9.98 -3.66
CA GLU A 172 -0.29 10.57 -3.59
C GLU A 172 0.82 9.59 -3.95
N ILE A 173 0.69 8.33 -3.51
CA ILE A 173 1.64 7.27 -3.86
C ILE A 173 1.60 7.01 -5.37
N ASN A 174 0.41 6.96 -5.97
CA ASN A 174 0.28 6.84 -7.42
C ASN A 174 0.84 8.08 -8.14
N ASP A 175 0.57 9.29 -7.64
CA ASP A 175 1.14 10.54 -8.18
C ASP A 175 2.68 10.52 -8.13
N CYS A 176 3.25 10.02 -7.04
CA CYS A 176 4.69 9.84 -6.92
C CYS A 176 5.25 8.83 -7.92
N LEU A 177 4.50 7.76 -8.23
CA LEU A 177 4.92 6.73 -9.18
C LEU A 177 5.11 7.30 -10.59
N TYR A 178 4.25 8.23 -11.00
CA TYR A 178 4.31 8.89 -12.31
C TYR A 178 4.95 10.28 -12.27
N LYS A 179 5.63 10.64 -11.17
CA LYS A 179 6.27 11.95 -11.07
C LYS A 179 7.32 12.13 -12.16
N GLY A 180 7.15 13.16 -12.99
CA GLY A 180 8.02 13.42 -14.14
C GLY A 180 7.66 12.62 -15.41
N ILE A 181 6.53 11.89 -15.39
CA ILE A 181 5.95 11.22 -16.56
C ILE A 181 4.72 12.03 -17.00
N ASP A 182 4.64 12.38 -18.28
CA ASP A 182 3.52 13.13 -18.85
C ASP A 182 2.27 12.23 -19.01
N ASP A 183 1.60 11.92 -17.90
CA ASP A 183 0.30 11.23 -17.89
C ASP A 183 -0.73 12.07 -17.12
N TYR A 184 -1.75 12.57 -17.84
CA TYR A 184 -2.76 13.48 -17.30
C TYR A 184 -3.84 12.77 -16.45
N TYR A 185 -3.81 11.43 -16.34
CA TYR A 185 -4.83 10.63 -15.64
C TYR A 185 -4.37 10.00 -14.33
N VAL A 186 -3.20 10.37 -13.83
CA VAL A 186 -2.52 9.70 -12.71
C VAL A 186 -3.29 9.80 -11.39
N SER A 187 -3.90 10.93 -11.06
CA SER A 187 -4.48 11.15 -9.72
C SER A 187 -5.94 10.72 -9.57
N LYS A 188 -6.55 10.16 -10.63
CA LYS A 188 -7.98 9.83 -10.65
C LYS A 188 -8.19 8.32 -10.67
N TYR A 189 -9.14 7.88 -9.85
CA TYR A 189 -9.66 6.53 -9.98
C TYR A 189 -10.33 6.37 -11.34
N ARG A 190 -10.27 5.16 -11.88
CA ARG A 190 -10.87 4.87 -13.18
C ARG A 190 -12.38 5.09 -13.12
N ASP A 191 -12.90 5.80 -14.12
CA ASP A 191 -14.34 5.95 -14.36
C ASP A 191 -14.86 4.84 -15.29
N LYS A 192 -13.95 4.13 -15.97
CA LYS A 192 -14.25 3.07 -16.94
C LYS A 192 -14.08 1.67 -16.34
N PRO A 193 -14.84 0.67 -16.82
CA PRO A 193 -14.64 -0.73 -16.47
C PRO A 193 -13.21 -1.20 -16.75
N SER A 194 -12.74 -2.17 -15.98
CA SER A 194 -11.40 -2.73 -16.20
C SER A 194 -11.41 -3.61 -17.45
N ASN A 195 -10.30 -3.63 -18.20
CA ASN A 195 -10.13 -4.50 -19.37
C ASN A 195 -10.33 -6.00 -19.06
N ASN A 196 -10.26 -6.41 -17.78
CA ASN A 196 -10.37 -7.80 -17.33
C ASN A 196 -11.68 -8.13 -16.60
N ALA A 197 -12.63 -7.20 -16.52
CA ALA A 197 -13.86 -7.39 -15.74
C ALA A 197 -14.94 -8.14 -16.52
N THR A 198 -15.70 -8.99 -15.82
CA THR A 198 -16.87 -9.66 -16.42
C THR A 198 -18.07 -8.69 -16.47
N PRO A 199 -18.97 -8.78 -17.47
CA PRO A 199 -20.08 -7.83 -17.64
C PRO A 199 -21.05 -7.68 -16.44
N LEU A 200 -21.03 -8.62 -15.49
CA LEU A 200 -21.83 -8.56 -14.25
C LEU A 200 -21.12 -7.80 -13.10
N GLU A 201 -19.79 -7.74 -13.09
CA GLU A 201 -19.01 -7.05 -12.04
C GLU A 201 -18.90 -5.53 -12.28
N ASP A 202 -19.14 -5.10 -13.52
CA ASP A 202 -18.99 -3.72 -14.00
C ASP A 202 -20.26 -2.87 -13.97
N LYS A 203 -21.40 -3.40 -13.50
CA LYS A 203 -22.69 -2.68 -13.63
C LYS A 203 -22.85 -1.44 -12.73
N GLU A 204 -22.03 -1.25 -11.70
CA GLU A 204 -22.10 -0.07 -10.81
C GLU A 204 -20.71 0.30 -10.28
N VAL A 205 -19.86 0.90 -11.12
CA VAL A 205 -18.49 1.22 -10.72
C VAL A 205 -18.43 2.56 -9.98
N ASP A 206 -18.58 2.51 -8.66
CA ASP A 206 -18.02 3.54 -7.77
C ASP A 206 -16.71 3.02 -7.16
N VAL A 207 -15.60 3.11 -7.92
CA VAL A 207 -14.26 2.72 -7.45
C VAL A 207 -13.91 3.51 -6.19
N ALA A 208 -14.27 4.79 -6.13
CA ALA A 208 -13.96 5.63 -4.99
C ALA A 208 -14.61 5.09 -3.71
N MET A 209 -15.86 4.67 -3.79
CA MET A 209 -16.56 4.04 -2.69
C MET A 209 -15.98 2.69 -2.32
N LYS A 210 -15.60 1.84 -3.29
CA LYS A 210 -14.94 0.55 -3.01
C LYS A 210 -13.61 0.75 -2.26
N ILE A 211 -12.82 1.73 -2.66
CA ILE A 211 -11.56 2.08 -1.98
C ILE A 211 -11.83 2.67 -0.59
N GLU A 212 -12.83 3.54 -0.45
CA GLU A 212 -13.18 4.09 0.86
C GLU A 212 -13.65 2.99 1.83
N THR A 213 -14.44 2.03 1.35
CA THR A 213 -14.79 0.86 2.16
C THR A 213 -13.57 0.04 2.53
N LEU A 214 -12.65 -0.18 1.59
CA LEU A 214 -11.41 -0.93 1.86
C LEU A 214 -10.56 -0.26 2.95
N ILE A 215 -10.36 1.06 2.87
CA ILE A 215 -9.64 1.84 3.88
C ILE A 215 -10.36 1.78 5.23
N PHE A 216 -11.68 1.91 5.25
CA PHE A 216 -12.46 1.78 6.49
C PHE A 216 -12.26 0.41 7.15
N GLN A 217 -12.26 -0.68 6.37
CA GLN A 217 -11.98 -2.02 6.90
C GLN A 217 -10.54 -2.13 7.43
N TYR A 218 -9.57 -1.57 6.72
CA TYR A 218 -8.16 -1.55 7.15
C TYR A 218 -7.98 -0.86 8.50
N GLU A 219 -8.55 0.34 8.66
CA GLU A 219 -8.39 1.14 9.89
C GLU A 219 -9.20 0.60 11.07
N SER A 220 -10.42 0.11 10.83
CA SER A 220 -11.35 -0.25 11.90
C SER A 220 -11.44 -1.74 12.19
N GLU A 221 -11.56 -2.57 11.14
CA GLU A 221 -11.85 -4.01 11.31
C GLU A 221 -10.59 -4.86 11.38
N TRP A 222 -9.53 -4.40 10.73
CA TRP A 222 -8.28 -5.14 10.63
C TRP A 222 -7.27 -4.76 11.68
N GLU A 223 -7.54 -3.79 12.57
CA GLU A 223 -6.59 -3.25 13.56
C GLU A 223 -5.82 -4.34 14.32
N SER A 224 -6.51 -5.41 14.73
CA SER A 224 -5.96 -6.54 15.50
C SER A 224 -5.27 -7.62 14.66
N LEU A 225 -5.35 -7.56 13.33
CA LEU A 225 -4.72 -8.54 12.44
C LEU A 225 -3.20 -8.35 12.40
N ASN A 226 -2.47 -9.45 12.20
CA ASN A 226 -1.04 -9.41 11.92
C ASN A 226 -0.76 -8.59 10.65
N SER A 227 0.33 -7.81 10.64
CA SER A 227 0.71 -6.92 9.53
C SER A 227 0.84 -7.64 8.19
N LEU A 228 1.32 -8.88 8.18
CA LEU A 228 1.37 -9.71 6.97
C LEU A 228 -0.02 -10.00 6.41
N VAL A 229 -0.98 -10.30 7.30
CA VAL A 229 -2.38 -10.55 6.90
C VAL A 229 -3.02 -9.27 6.37
N LYS A 230 -2.84 -8.14 7.06
CA LYS A 230 -3.29 -6.81 6.60
C LYS A 230 -2.75 -6.49 5.22
N ALA A 231 -1.45 -6.66 5.02
CA ALA A 231 -0.79 -6.40 3.75
C ALA A 231 -1.35 -7.31 2.65
N THR A 232 -1.50 -8.61 2.91
CA THR A 232 -2.02 -9.59 1.95
C THR A 232 -3.48 -9.30 1.55
N PHE A 233 -4.32 -8.92 2.51
CA PHE A 233 -5.69 -8.49 2.25
C PHE A 233 -5.70 -7.22 1.40
N MET A 234 -4.93 -6.20 1.78
CA MET A 234 -4.87 -4.95 1.01
C MET A 234 -4.39 -5.18 -0.42
N PHE A 235 -3.32 -5.95 -0.59
CA PHE A 235 -2.75 -6.32 -1.90
C PHE A 235 -3.79 -6.96 -2.81
N SER A 236 -4.49 -7.97 -2.32
CA SER A 236 -5.50 -8.69 -3.09
C SER A 236 -6.73 -7.84 -3.42
N GLN A 237 -7.23 -7.05 -2.46
CA GLN A 237 -8.39 -6.19 -2.69
C GLN A 237 -8.08 -5.07 -3.68
N LEU A 238 -6.89 -4.48 -3.63
CA LEU A 238 -6.44 -3.51 -4.64
C LEU A 238 -6.36 -4.14 -6.03
N LEU A 239 -5.90 -5.39 -6.14
CA LEU A 239 -5.89 -6.13 -7.41
C LEU A 239 -7.28 -6.51 -7.92
N LYS A 240 -8.26 -6.68 -7.02
CA LYS A 240 -9.67 -6.91 -7.37
C LYS A 240 -10.36 -5.63 -7.81
N ILE A 241 -10.15 -4.53 -7.09
CA ILE A 241 -10.77 -3.23 -7.37
C ILE A 241 -10.14 -2.60 -8.62
N GLN A 242 -8.82 -2.72 -8.76
CA GLN A 242 -8.01 -2.08 -9.80
C GLN A 242 -8.29 -0.57 -9.87
N PRO A 243 -7.86 0.22 -8.87
CA PRO A 243 -8.28 1.61 -8.75
C PRO A 243 -7.90 2.49 -9.95
N PHE A 244 -6.80 2.17 -10.65
CA PHE A 244 -6.26 2.99 -11.74
C PHE A 244 -6.34 2.28 -13.09
N LEU A 245 -6.03 3.00 -14.17
CA LEU A 245 -6.07 2.46 -15.54
C LEU A 245 -4.89 1.52 -15.85
N LYS A 246 -3.73 1.74 -15.22
CA LYS A 246 -2.48 1.02 -15.51
C LYS A 246 -1.70 0.73 -14.22
N HIS A 247 -0.80 -0.24 -14.29
CA HIS A 247 0.20 -0.56 -13.26
C HIS A 247 -0.40 -0.87 -11.87
N ASN A 248 -1.63 -1.39 -11.81
CA ASN A 248 -2.31 -1.73 -10.55
C ASN A 248 -1.56 -2.82 -9.75
N PHE A 249 -0.85 -3.74 -10.42
CA PHE A 249 -0.04 -4.74 -9.73
C PHE A 249 1.15 -4.10 -9.03
N LEU A 250 1.93 -3.29 -9.74
CA LEU A 250 3.03 -2.51 -9.17
C LEU A 250 2.54 -1.62 -8.01
N PHE A 251 1.43 -0.90 -8.21
CA PHE A 251 0.80 -0.09 -7.16
C PHE A 251 0.44 -0.92 -5.93
N ALA A 252 -0.28 -2.03 -6.11
CA ALA A 252 -0.66 -2.90 -5.00
C ALA A 252 0.58 -3.49 -4.29
N SER A 253 1.62 -3.87 -5.02
CA SER A 253 2.89 -4.34 -4.46
C SER A 253 3.57 -3.25 -3.62
N ILE A 254 3.60 -2.00 -4.09
CA ILE A 254 4.13 -0.88 -3.31
C ILE A 254 3.33 -0.69 -2.02
N ILE A 255 1.99 -0.70 -2.07
CA ILE A 255 1.16 -0.59 -0.86
C ILE A 255 1.40 -1.78 0.09
N PHE A 256 1.53 -2.99 -0.44
CA PHE A 256 1.88 -4.18 0.33
C PHE A 256 3.21 -4.00 1.08
N SER A 257 4.25 -3.49 0.40
CA SER A 257 5.55 -3.20 1.03
C SER A 257 5.44 -2.16 2.13
N ILE A 258 4.66 -1.11 1.91
CA ILE A 258 4.47 0.00 2.85
C ILE A 258 3.82 -0.50 4.15
N ILE A 259 2.79 -1.36 4.06
CA ILE A 259 2.12 -1.94 5.24
C ILE A 259 3.05 -2.89 6.01
N LEU A 260 3.89 -3.67 5.31
CA LEU A 260 4.88 -4.51 5.97
C LEU A 260 5.91 -3.67 6.73
N LEU A 261 6.43 -2.62 6.10
CA LEU A 261 7.39 -1.69 6.72
C LEU A 261 6.78 -0.96 7.91
N GLU A 262 5.50 -0.56 7.84
CA GLU A 262 4.74 -0.01 8.97
C GLU A 262 4.69 -0.99 10.14
N GLY A 263 4.38 -2.24 9.82
CA GLY A 263 4.34 -3.36 10.75
C GLY A 263 5.69 -3.81 11.25
N HIS A 264 6.76 -3.11 10.90
CA HIS A 264 8.14 -3.39 11.27
C HIS A 264 8.75 -4.68 10.69
N TYR A 265 8.17 -5.19 9.60
CA TYR A 265 8.71 -6.33 8.85
C TYR A 265 9.60 -5.86 7.70
N PRO A 266 10.58 -6.70 7.26
CA PRO A 266 11.24 -6.50 5.98
C PRO A 266 10.28 -6.75 4.82
N LEU A 267 10.78 -6.60 3.59
CA LEU A 267 9.99 -6.85 2.38
C LEU A 267 9.79 -8.34 2.14
N ALA A 268 8.58 -8.77 1.81
CA ALA A 268 8.35 -10.12 1.30
C ALA A 268 8.70 -10.18 -0.18
N ILE A 269 9.72 -10.97 -0.52
CA ILE A 269 10.27 -11.11 -1.87
C ILE A 269 9.92 -12.51 -2.36
N ILE A 270 9.08 -12.60 -3.40
CA ILE A 270 8.79 -13.85 -4.10
C ILE A 270 9.78 -13.98 -5.26
N PRO A 271 10.56 -15.08 -5.32
CA PRO A 271 11.43 -15.39 -6.45
C PRO A 271 10.68 -15.40 -7.79
N ILE A 272 11.37 -15.02 -8.87
CA ILE A 272 10.77 -14.82 -10.20
C ILE A 272 10.15 -16.10 -10.76
N ASP A 273 10.79 -17.23 -10.50
CA ASP A 273 10.32 -18.58 -10.84
C ASP A 273 8.99 -18.94 -10.17
N LEU A 274 8.70 -18.37 -8.98
CA LEU A 274 7.45 -18.60 -8.25
C LEU A 274 6.35 -17.58 -8.57
N ILE A 275 6.58 -16.62 -9.47
CA ILE A 275 5.59 -15.58 -9.79
C ILE A 275 4.33 -16.17 -10.43
N GLN A 276 4.45 -17.23 -11.22
CA GLN A 276 3.28 -17.91 -11.79
C GLN A 276 2.44 -18.58 -10.70
N GLU A 277 3.08 -19.14 -9.68
CA GLU A 277 2.39 -19.69 -8.51
C GLU A 277 1.69 -18.59 -7.71
N LEU A 278 2.33 -17.45 -7.51
CA LEU A 278 1.71 -16.27 -6.89
C LEU A 278 0.45 -15.85 -7.66
N LYS A 279 0.52 -15.76 -9.00
CA LYS A 279 -0.64 -15.42 -9.86
C LYS A 279 -1.76 -16.45 -9.74
N ALA A 280 -1.43 -17.75 -9.71
CA ALA A 280 -2.40 -18.81 -9.55
C ALA A 280 -3.10 -18.73 -8.19
N ASN A 281 -2.34 -18.55 -7.11
CA ASN A 281 -2.85 -18.36 -5.76
C ASN A 281 -3.75 -17.12 -5.67
N LEU A 282 -3.34 -15.98 -6.23
CA LEU A 282 -4.18 -14.77 -6.33
C LEU A 282 -5.51 -15.05 -7.04
N THR A 283 -5.48 -15.71 -8.18
CA THR A 283 -6.69 -16.01 -8.95
C THR A 283 -7.64 -16.91 -8.17
N LEU A 284 -7.12 -17.95 -7.50
CA LEU A 284 -7.90 -18.86 -6.68
C LEU A 284 -8.50 -18.16 -5.46
N THR A 285 -7.70 -17.35 -4.77
CA THR A 285 -8.12 -16.63 -3.58
C THR A 285 -9.17 -15.58 -3.91
N LEU A 286 -9.03 -14.83 -5.00
CA LEU A 286 -10.03 -13.85 -5.41
C LEU A 286 -11.39 -14.50 -5.77
N LYS A 287 -11.38 -15.74 -6.27
CA LYS A 287 -12.58 -16.51 -6.57
C LYS A 287 -13.21 -17.19 -5.35
N ARG A 288 -12.40 -17.66 -4.38
CA ARG A 288 -12.85 -18.50 -3.26
C ARG A 288 -12.87 -17.81 -1.89
N GLY A 289 -12.25 -16.64 -1.74
CA GLY A 289 -12.14 -15.90 -0.47
C GLY A 289 -11.15 -16.49 0.55
N ASN A 290 -10.48 -17.61 0.24
CA ASN A 290 -9.49 -18.21 1.14
C ASN A 290 -8.08 -17.66 0.86
N TYR A 291 -7.51 -16.96 1.83
CA TYR A 291 -6.21 -16.30 1.75
C TYR A 291 -5.05 -17.13 2.30
N SER A 292 -5.31 -18.32 2.85
CA SER A 292 -4.30 -19.08 3.58
C SER A 292 -3.06 -19.41 2.76
N ASN A 293 -3.22 -19.79 1.49
CA ASN A 293 -2.07 -20.10 0.63
C ASN A 293 -1.22 -18.87 0.33
N LEU A 294 -1.85 -17.73 0.06
CA LEU A 294 -1.15 -16.46 -0.18
C LEU A 294 -0.39 -16.00 1.06
N VAL A 295 -1.05 -16.04 2.22
CA VAL A 295 -0.42 -15.64 3.47
C VAL A 295 0.76 -16.55 3.79
N ASN A 296 0.62 -17.87 3.62
CA ASN A 296 1.72 -18.81 3.83
C ASN A 296 2.88 -18.56 2.85
N MET A 297 2.59 -18.29 1.58
CA MET A 297 3.61 -17.97 0.57
C MET A 297 4.43 -16.72 0.97
N PHE A 298 3.76 -15.67 1.44
CA PHE A 298 4.45 -14.47 1.93
C PHE A 298 5.13 -14.68 3.29
N GLU A 299 4.57 -15.51 4.18
CA GLU A 299 5.17 -15.86 5.48
C GLU A 299 6.51 -16.55 5.29
N VAL A 300 6.57 -17.57 4.42
CA VAL A 300 7.82 -18.29 4.10
C VAL A 300 8.88 -17.34 3.56
N SER A 301 8.48 -16.44 2.66
CA SER A 301 9.35 -15.41 2.10
C SER A 301 9.90 -14.47 3.18
N LEU A 302 9.03 -13.96 4.07
CA LEU A 302 9.45 -13.08 5.17
C LEU A 302 10.39 -13.77 6.16
N ILE A 303 10.12 -15.03 6.50
CA ILE A 303 10.99 -15.82 7.38
C ILE A 303 12.39 -15.95 6.77
N SER A 304 12.47 -16.28 5.48
CA SER A 304 13.76 -16.41 4.77
C SER A 304 14.52 -15.08 4.73
N GLU A 305 13.84 -13.96 4.51
CA GLU A 305 14.46 -12.64 4.49
C GLU A 305 14.92 -12.21 5.89
N LEU A 306 14.11 -12.44 6.93
CA LEU A 306 14.48 -12.18 8.32
C LEU A 306 15.71 -12.99 8.74
N ASP A 307 15.76 -14.28 8.39
CA ASP A 307 16.91 -15.13 8.70
C ASP A 307 18.20 -14.65 8.03
N SER A 308 18.09 -14.24 6.76
CA SER A 308 19.21 -13.67 6.02
C SER A 308 19.71 -12.39 6.69
N LEU A 309 18.80 -11.47 7.04
CA LEU A 309 19.16 -10.21 7.71
C LEU A 309 19.75 -10.42 9.10
N ILE A 310 19.19 -11.34 9.90
CA ILE A 310 19.71 -11.66 11.25
C ILE A 310 21.13 -12.22 11.13
N ALA A 311 21.35 -13.20 10.25
CA ALA A 311 22.65 -13.83 10.05
C ALA A 311 23.73 -12.83 9.57
N LEU A 312 23.32 -11.79 8.85
CA LEU A 312 24.21 -10.74 8.37
C LEU A 312 24.58 -9.73 9.45
N ILE A 313 23.65 -9.40 10.34
CA ILE A 313 23.92 -8.43 11.43
C ILE A 313 24.75 -9.09 12.56
N GLU A 314 24.56 -10.40 12.79
CA GLU A 314 25.33 -11.17 13.77
C GLU A 314 26.79 -11.45 13.33
N LYS A 315 27.14 -11.21 12.05
CA LYS A 315 28.52 -11.27 11.52
C LYS A 315 29.30 -9.96 11.71
#